data_AF-A0A950EXH6-F1
#
_entry.id   AF-A0A950EXH6-F1
#
_cell.length_a   1.000
_cell.length_b   1.000
_cell.length_c   1.000
_cell.angle_alpha   90.00
_cell.angle_beta   90.00
_cell.angle_gamma   90.00
#
_symmetry.space_group_name_H-M   'P 1'
#
loop_
_entity.id
_entity.type
_entity.pdbx_description
1 polymer ?
#
loop_
_entity_poly.entity_id
_entity_poly.type
_entity_poly.pdbx_seq_one_letter_code
_entity_poly.pdbx_strand_id
1 'polypeptide(L)'
;MSSSFLELPSPTAKVTDSEILPLLDPQRQGPIRAELLGMERLESQARRLAAACVLGQRQWVNSPLLKRFVENQRALIKARREILGHDRQEVQGIDADWLADNFHIVDDVLREVCQDLPQGYDEVLPKLGVPPLSGFPRVYALALTLIAHTDSELDEPKITRFVKAFQEVVPLTIGELWALPTMFRLVLLENLRRLAEQMLRRWEERQRAERWFEQAMAAAESAGIDGSGKLPEAQLAPLKEPSGPFVVRLVQLLRDQGPAAAPVQRRLEAALTALGQESDEILSREHHRQAVNQITVGNCVLSLRLLSAVDWNSFFERSSLVEKILREDPAGVYPHQDFATSDRYRKVVESIARESKADELTVA
;
A
#
# COMPACT_ATOMS: atom_id res chain seq x y z
N MET A 1 2.84 -30.06 20.42
CA MET A 1 4.11 -29.78 19.71
C MET A 1 3.83 -28.68 18.69
N SER A 2 4.52 -27.55 18.85
CA SER A 2 4.69 -26.34 18.01
C SER A 2 3.46 -25.86 17.21
N SER A 3 2.72 -24.79 17.55
CA SER A 3 3.03 -23.40 17.94
C SER A 3 4.00 -22.68 16.99
N SER A 4 3.44 -21.88 16.07
CA SER A 4 4.13 -20.77 15.40
C SER A 4 3.17 -19.59 15.26
N PHE A 5 2.95 -18.88 16.38
CA PHE A 5 2.39 -17.53 16.38
C PHE A 5 3.53 -16.56 16.05
N LEU A 6 3.30 -15.67 15.08
CA LEU A 6 4.15 -14.51 14.83
C LEU A 6 3.85 -13.46 15.91
N GLU A 7 4.61 -13.48 17.00
CA GLU A 7 4.70 -12.40 17.97
C GLU A 7 5.32 -11.15 17.33
N LEU A 8 4.69 -10.00 17.54
CA LEU A 8 5.32 -8.69 17.31
C LEU A 8 6.28 -8.42 18.48
N PRO A 9 7.54 -8.00 18.24
CA PRO A 9 8.47 -7.75 19.33
C PRO A 9 8.14 -6.48 20.12
N SER A 10 8.25 -6.58 21.45
CA SER A 10 8.20 -5.51 22.45
C SER A 10 9.36 -4.49 22.30
N PRO A 11 9.18 -3.21 22.68
CA PRO A 11 10.14 -2.15 22.39
C PRO A 11 11.15 -1.99 23.52
N THR A 12 12.08 -2.93 23.67
CA THR A 12 13.31 -2.73 24.45
C THR A 12 14.38 -3.75 24.05
N ALA A 13 15.14 -3.46 22.99
CA ALA A 13 16.40 -4.14 22.73
C ALA A 13 17.40 -3.17 22.11
N LYS A 14 18.62 -3.17 22.68
CA LYS A 14 19.76 -2.37 22.25
C LYS A 14 20.07 -2.68 20.79
N VAL A 15 20.16 -1.63 19.98
CA VAL A 15 20.59 -1.68 18.58
C VAL A 15 22.09 -1.97 18.55
N THR A 16 22.45 -3.23 18.34
CA THR A 16 23.78 -3.62 17.85
C THR A 16 23.63 -4.80 16.88
N ASP A 17 24.41 -4.70 15.79
CA ASP A 17 24.71 -5.68 14.75
C ASP A 17 23.83 -5.74 13.49
N SER A 18 24.37 -5.18 12.39
CA SER A 18 24.39 -5.73 11.01
C SER A 18 23.17 -6.48 10.44
N GLU A 19 21.95 -6.13 10.80
CA GLU A 19 20.77 -6.69 10.14
C GLU A 19 20.47 -5.95 8.82
N ILE A 20 20.64 -6.68 7.72
CA ILE A 20 20.17 -6.30 6.37
C ILE A 20 18.74 -5.80 6.50
N LEU A 21 18.48 -4.56 6.10
CA LEU A 21 17.13 -4.01 6.15
C LEU A 21 16.21 -4.88 5.28
N PRO A 22 15.19 -5.56 5.84
CA PRO A 22 14.29 -6.36 5.02
C PRO A 22 13.48 -5.41 4.13
N LEU A 23 13.75 -5.45 2.83
CA LEU A 23 12.99 -4.66 1.87
C LEU A 23 11.53 -5.13 1.88
N LEU A 24 10.61 -4.19 1.75
CA LEU A 24 9.19 -4.48 1.71
C LEU A 24 8.86 -5.28 0.45
N ASP A 25 8.25 -6.45 0.64
CA ASP A 25 7.84 -7.31 -0.47
C ASP A 25 6.60 -6.77 -1.19
N PRO A 26 6.68 -6.44 -2.50
CA PRO A 26 5.52 -6.04 -3.31
C PRO A 26 4.46 -7.12 -3.48
N GLN A 27 4.77 -8.37 -3.14
CA GLN A 27 3.84 -9.50 -3.19
C GLN A 27 3.17 -9.76 -1.84
N ARG A 28 3.63 -9.11 -0.76
CA ARG A 28 3.03 -9.27 0.56
C ARG A 28 1.53 -8.97 0.53
N GLN A 29 0.74 -9.84 1.17
CA GLN A 29 -0.70 -9.62 1.31
C GLN A 29 -0.99 -8.54 2.36
N GLY A 30 -2.05 -7.76 2.11
CA GLY A 30 -2.50 -6.67 2.98
C GLY A 30 -1.87 -5.31 2.66
N PRO A 31 -2.35 -4.24 3.32
CA PRO A 31 -1.98 -2.87 2.99
C PRO A 31 -0.48 -2.65 3.21
N ILE A 32 0.09 -1.73 2.43
CA ILE A 32 1.48 -1.31 2.55
C ILE A 32 1.58 -0.43 3.81
N ARG A 33 1.97 -1.07 4.91
CA ARG A 33 2.17 -0.41 6.21
C ARG A 33 3.35 -1.01 6.95
N ALA A 34 4.03 -0.16 7.71
CA ALA A 34 5.08 -0.51 8.65
C ALA A 34 4.90 0.34 9.93
N GLU A 35 5.84 0.22 10.86
CA GLU A 35 5.89 1.09 12.04
C GLU A 35 5.88 2.58 11.60
N LEU A 36 5.02 3.40 12.19
CA LEU A 36 5.00 4.84 11.92
C LEU A 36 6.26 5.49 12.47
N LEU A 37 6.98 6.21 11.61
CA LEU A 37 8.24 6.84 11.98
C LEU A 37 8.10 8.37 12.01
N GLY A 38 8.63 8.98 13.05
CA GLY A 38 8.87 10.42 13.08
C GLY A 38 10.00 10.83 12.11
N MET A 39 10.09 12.12 11.82
CA MET A 39 10.97 12.66 10.77
C MET A 39 12.45 12.26 10.90
N GLU A 40 13.04 12.30 12.10
CA GLU A 40 14.44 11.88 12.30
C GLU A 40 14.65 10.39 12.04
N ARG A 41 13.69 9.54 12.45
CA ARG A 41 13.73 8.10 12.19
C ARG A 41 13.52 7.79 10.71
N LEU A 42 12.70 8.59 10.01
CA LEU A 42 12.55 8.51 8.55
C LEU A 42 13.87 8.80 7.83
N GLU A 43 14.62 9.84 8.22
CA GLU A 43 15.94 10.12 7.63
C GLU A 43 16.96 9.02 7.91
N SER A 44 16.99 8.50 9.15
CA SER A 44 17.82 7.35 9.50
C SER A 44 17.46 6.13 8.63
N GLN A 45 16.17 5.89 8.43
CA GLN A 45 15.67 4.81 7.58
C GLN A 45 16.04 5.01 6.10
N ALA A 46 16.02 6.24 5.59
CA ALA A 46 16.45 6.57 4.24
C ALA A 46 17.93 6.23 4.01
N ARG A 47 18.81 6.59 4.95
CA ARG A 47 20.24 6.24 4.91
C ARG A 47 20.45 4.73 4.96
N ARG A 48 19.74 4.04 5.84
CA ARG A 48 19.80 2.57 5.93
C ARG A 48 19.34 1.89 4.64
N LEU A 49 18.26 2.39 4.04
CA LEU A 49 17.77 1.88 2.75
C LEU A 49 18.81 2.08 1.66
N ALA A 50 19.39 3.27 1.55
CA ALA A 50 20.42 3.59 0.57
C ALA A 50 21.63 2.65 0.68
N ALA A 51 22.11 2.39 1.91
CA ALA A 51 23.19 1.45 2.17
C ALA A 51 22.84 -0.01 1.81
N ALA A 52 21.57 -0.39 1.90
CA ALA A 52 21.08 -1.73 1.57
C ALA A 52 20.79 -1.91 0.06
N CYS A 53 20.73 -0.83 -0.73
CA CYS A 53 20.45 -0.89 -2.15
C CYS A 53 21.64 -1.46 -2.94
N VAL A 54 21.61 -2.77 -3.20
CA VAL A 54 22.54 -3.42 -4.12
C VAL A 54 21.94 -3.41 -5.53
N LEU A 55 22.62 -2.75 -6.48
CA LEU A 55 22.19 -2.71 -7.88
C LEU A 55 22.46 -4.05 -8.58
N GLY A 56 21.50 -4.49 -9.38
CA GLY A 56 21.57 -5.69 -10.21
C GLY A 56 22.13 -5.41 -11.60
N GLN A 57 22.35 -6.48 -12.37
CA GLN A 57 22.64 -6.34 -13.79
C GLN A 57 21.45 -5.74 -14.53
N ARG A 58 21.74 -4.93 -15.56
CA ARG A 58 20.71 -4.24 -16.35
C ARG A 58 19.87 -5.25 -17.12
N GLN A 59 18.63 -5.45 -16.67
CA GLN A 59 17.66 -6.32 -17.34
C GLN A 59 16.73 -5.46 -18.20
N TRP A 60 16.76 -5.69 -19.51
CA TRP A 60 16.02 -4.91 -20.51
C TRP A 60 14.63 -5.45 -20.80
N VAL A 61 14.27 -6.62 -20.26
CA VAL A 61 13.06 -7.36 -20.66
C VAL A 61 12.23 -7.68 -19.42
N ASN A 62 10.90 -7.46 -19.51
CA ASN A 62 9.88 -7.81 -18.51
C ASN A 62 10.01 -7.06 -17.16
N SER A 63 9.86 -5.74 -17.19
CA SER A 63 9.80 -4.93 -15.96
C SER A 63 8.71 -5.44 -14.99
N PRO A 64 9.09 -5.91 -13.78
CA PRO A 64 8.11 -6.35 -12.79
C PRO A 64 7.25 -5.17 -12.30
N LEU A 65 7.78 -3.95 -12.31
CA LEU A 65 7.06 -2.73 -11.99
C LEU A 65 5.91 -2.48 -12.96
N LEU A 66 6.19 -2.49 -14.28
CA LEU A 66 5.17 -2.28 -15.31
C LEU A 66 4.12 -3.39 -15.32
N LYS A 67 4.56 -4.65 -15.16
CA LYS A 67 3.63 -5.78 -15.03
C LYS A 67 2.69 -5.55 -13.85
N ARG A 68 3.24 -5.13 -12.70
CA ARG A 68 2.46 -4.88 -11.50
C ARG A 68 1.50 -3.70 -11.66
N PHE A 69 1.93 -2.64 -12.34
CA PHE A 69 1.05 -1.51 -12.68
C PHE A 69 -0.16 -1.94 -13.51
N VAL A 70 0.03 -2.77 -14.54
CA VAL A 70 -1.08 -3.30 -15.36
C VAL A 70 -2.02 -4.18 -14.55
N GLU A 71 -1.48 -5.03 -13.67
CA GLU A 71 -2.29 -5.82 -12.72
C GLU A 71 -3.11 -4.91 -11.80
N ASN A 72 -2.49 -3.85 -11.29
CA ASN A 72 -3.13 -2.88 -10.39
C ASN A 72 -4.25 -2.11 -11.09
N GLN A 73 -4.01 -1.63 -12.30
CA GLN A 73 -5.00 -0.95 -13.11
C GLN A 73 -6.24 -1.83 -13.33
N ARG A 74 -6.05 -3.10 -13.73
CA ARG A 74 -7.17 -4.04 -13.95
C ARG A 74 -7.96 -4.29 -12.67
N ALA A 75 -7.27 -4.51 -11.55
CA ALA A 75 -7.90 -4.78 -10.27
C ALA A 75 -8.69 -3.55 -9.74
N LEU A 76 -8.15 -2.34 -9.88
CA LEU A 76 -8.84 -1.11 -9.49
C LEU A 76 -10.07 -0.84 -10.35
N ILE A 77 -9.99 -1.05 -11.67
CA ILE A 77 -11.14 -0.91 -12.58
C ILE A 77 -12.23 -1.94 -12.23
N LYS A 78 -11.84 -3.18 -11.94
CA LYS A 78 -12.77 -4.23 -11.47
C LYS A 78 -13.44 -3.80 -10.16
N ALA A 79 -12.65 -3.37 -9.18
CA ALA A 79 -13.16 -2.94 -7.89
C ALA A 79 -14.13 -1.77 -8.00
N ARG A 80 -13.83 -0.77 -8.84
CA ARG A 80 -14.75 0.32 -9.14
C ARG A 80 -16.10 -0.18 -9.65
N ARG A 81 -16.10 -1.13 -10.59
CA ARG A 81 -17.35 -1.68 -11.15
C ARG A 81 -18.18 -2.39 -10.08
N GLU A 82 -17.54 -3.16 -9.22
CA GLU A 82 -18.23 -3.86 -8.13
C GLU A 82 -18.77 -2.86 -7.09
N ILE A 83 -17.97 -1.87 -6.68
CA ILE A 83 -18.38 -0.83 -5.74
C ILE A 83 -19.56 0.00 -6.25
N LEU A 84 -19.55 0.39 -7.53
CA LEU A 84 -20.63 1.18 -8.14
C LEU A 84 -21.84 0.32 -8.56
N GLY A 85 -21.67 -0.98 -8.71
CA GLY A 85 -22.69 -1.91 -9.19
C GLY A 85 -23.55 -2.54 -8.08
N HIS A 86 -23.11 -2.49 -6.82
CA HIS A 86 -23.92 -2.92 -5.68
C HIS A 86 -24.96 -1.86 -5.32
N ASP A 87 -26.16 -2.30 -4.92
CA ASP A 87 -27.23 -1.39 -4.50
C ASP A 87 -26.80 -0.60 -3.25
N ARG A 88 -26.84 0.73 -3.33
CA ARG A 88 -26.35 1.64 -2.27
C ARG A 88 -27.04 1.42 -0.93
N GLN A 89 -28.19 0.74 -0.90
CA GLN A 89 -28.91 0.42 0.34
C GLN A 89 -28.28 -0.72 1.15
N GLU A 90 -27.61 -1.69 0.51
CA GLU A 90 -26.93 -2.81 1.22
C GLU A 90 -25.48 -2.46 1.59
N VAL A 91 -24.87 -1.52 0.87
CA VAL A 91 -23.48 -1.09 1.07
C VAL A 91 -23.40 0.06 2.07
N GLN A 92 -23.87 -0.14 3.30
CA GLN A 92 -23.61 0.82 4.37
C GLN A 92 -22.19 0.63 4.91
N GLY A 93 -21.24 1.34 4.29
CA GLY A 93 -19.89 1.53 4.80
C GLY A 93 -19.32 2.85 4.31
N ILE A 94 -18.98 3.75 5.24
CA ILE A 94 -18.43 5.10 4.97
C ILE A 94 -17.23 5.04 3.99
N ASP A 95 -16.45 3.96 4.05
CA ASP A 95 -15.26 3.72 3.21
C ASP A 95 -15.57 3.61 1.71
N ALA A 96 -16.72 3.04 1.36
CA ALA A 96 -17.04 2.66 -0.01
C ALA A 96 -17.69 3.80 -0.79
N ASP A 97 -18.58 4.55 -0.15
CA ASP A 97 -19.12 5.79 -0.70
C ASP A 97 -18.00 6.82 -0.88
N TRP A 98 -17.09 6.91 0.10
CA TRP A 98 -15.94 7.80 -0.02
C TRP A 98 -15.00 7.37 -1.15
N LEU A 99 -14.65 6.08 -1.28
CA LEU A 99 -13.80 5.62 -2.38
C LEU A 99 -14.51 5.78 -3.74
N ALA A 100 -15.83 5.54 -3.79
CA ALA A 100 -16.67 5.79 -4.95
C ALA A 100 -16.56 7.23 -5.43
N ASP A 101 -16.69 8.19 -4.50
CA ASP A 101 -16.61 9.61 -4.78
C ASP A 101 -15.21 10.04 -5.24
N ASN A 102 -14.16 9.34 -4.81
CA ASN A 102 -12.77 9.68 -5.11
C ASN A 102 -12.15 8.89 -6.28
N PHE A 103 -12.87 7.97 -6.93
CA PHE A 103 -12.31 7.18 -8.05
C PHE A 103 -11.83 8.02 -9.24
N HIS A 104 -12.38 9.22 -9.43
CA HIS A 104 -11.92 10.12 -10.49
C HIS A 104 -10.42 10.48 -10.34
N ILE A 105 -9.93 10.63 -9.10
CA ILE A 105 -8.51 10.89 -8.81
C ILE A 105 -7.66 9.67 -9.18
N VAL A 106 -8.16 8.47 -8.89
CA VAL A 106 -7.48 7.23 -9.26
C VAL A 106 -7.38 7.12 -10.79
N ASP A 107 -8.44 7.45 -11.52
CA ASP A 107 -8.44 7.47 -12.99
C ASP A 107 -7.46 8.51 -13.55
N ASP A 108 -7.41 9.70 -12.97
CA ASP A 108 -6.47 10.76 -13.35
C ASP A 108 -5.03 10.28 -13.18
N VAL A 109 -4.70 9.74 -11.99
CA VAL A 109 -3.36 9.24 -11.68
C VAL A 109 -2.97 8.05 -12.57
N LEU A 110 -3.91 7.13 -12.88
CA LEU A 110 -3.65 6.04 -13.82
C LEU A 110 -3.29 6.57 -15.22
N ARG A 111 -3.91 7.67 -15.66
CA ARG A 111 -3.54 8.34 -16.92
C ARG A 111 -2.20 9.05 -16.84
N GLU A 112 -1.95 9.80 -15.77
CA GLU A 112 -0.67 10.48 -15.51
C GLU A 112 0.49 9.47 -15.56
N VAL A 113 0.38 8.34 -14.85
CA VAL A 113 1.42 7.31 -14.84
C VAL A 113 1.69 6.73 -16.24
N CYS A 114 0.64 6.52 -17.05
CA CYS A 114 0.83 6.08 -18.44
C CYS A 114 1.53 7.12 -19.33
N GLN A 115 1.35 8.41 -19.03
CA GLN A 115 2.00 9.51 -19.75
C GLN A 115 3.45 9.71 -19.30
N ASP A 116 3.69 9.65 -17.99
CA ASP A 116 4.97 9.94 -17.35
C ASP A 116 5.95 8.75 -17.41
N LEU A 117 5.46 7.56 -17.72
CA LEU A 117 6.27 6.35 -17.86
C LEU A 117 6.21 5.79 -19.30
N PRO A 118 6.69 6.54 -20.31
CA PRO A 118 6.71 6.08 -21.69
C PRO A 118 7.62 4.85 -21.85
N GLN A 119 7.41 4.11 -22.94
CA GLN A 119 8.18 2.91 -23.24
C GLN A 119 9.70 3.20 -23.20
N GLY A 120 10.43 2.44 -22.37
CA GLY A 120 11.89 2.59 -22.20
C GLY A 120 12.33 3.44 -21.01
N TYR A 121 11.47 4.28 -20.41
CA TYR A 121 11.89 5.09 -19.25
C TYR A 121 12.26 4.22 -18.04
N ASP A 122 11.47 3.17 -17.78
CA ASP A 122 11.79 2.22 -16.72
C ASP A 122 13.06 1.39 -17.02
N GLU A 123 13.46 1.23 -18.29
CA GLU A 123 14.63 0.44 -18.69
C GLU A 123 15.96 1.14 -18.39
N VAL A 124 15.94 2.47 -18.26
CA VAL A 124 17.13 3.27 -17.96
C VAL A 124 17.39 3.45 -16.47
N LEU A 125 16.39 3.16 -15.61
CA LEU A 125 16.52 3.34 -14.17
C LEU A 125 17.37 2.23 -13.52
N PRO A 126 18.26 2.57 -12.56
CA PRO A 126 19.03 1.61 -11.79
C PRO A 126 18.12 0.61 -11.03
N LYS A 127 18.28 -0.68 -11.35
CA LYS A 127 17.48 -1.77 -10.78
C LYS A 127 18.16 -2.40 -9.59
N LEU A 128 17.38 -2.78 -8.58
CA LEU A 128 17.86 -3.58 -7.46
C LEU A 128 18.14 -5.02 -7.90
N GLY A 129 19.22 -5.60 -7.39
CA GLY A 129 19.63 -6.98 -7.68
C GLY A 129 19.11 -7.99 -6.67
N VAL A 130 18.72 -7.54 -5.47
CA VAL A 130 18.38 -8.41 -4.34
C VAL A 130 16.86 -8.57 -4.15
N PRO A 131 16.35 -9.79 -3.87
CA PRO A 131 14.96 -9.98 -3.47
C PRO A 131 14.61 -9.25 -2.16
N PRO A 132 13.32 -8.97 -1.89
CA PRO A 132 12.15 -9.20 -2.75
C PRO A 132 11.98 -8.18 -3.90
N LEU A 133 12.78 -7.12 -3.95
CA LEU A 133 12.67 -6.05 -4.96
C LEU A 133 13.59 -6.23 -6.17
N SER A 134 14.08 -7.45 -6.43
CA SER A 134 14.93 -7.71 -7.58
C SER A 134 14.23 -7.32 -8.88
N GLY A 135 14.90 -6.54 -9.73
CA GLY A 135 14.34 -6.00 -10.98
C GLY A 135 13.48 -4.74 -10.84
N PHE A 136 13.19 -4.26 -9.63
CA PHE A 136 12.53 -2.97 -9.41
C PHE A 136 13.54 -1.82 -9.36
N PRO A 137 13.20 -0.59 -9.82
CA PRO A 137 14.03 0.59 -9.60
C PRO A 137 14.29 0.83 -8.11
N ARG A 138 15.50 1.26 -7.72
CA ARG A 138 15.75 1.60 -6.31
C ARG A 138 14.89 2.77 -5.82
N VAL A 139 14.53 3.70 -6.71
CA VAL A 139 13.58 4.79 -6.41
C VAL A 139 12.17 4.30 -6.10
N TYR A 140 11.77 3.11 -6.59
CA TYR A 140 10.53 2.46 -6.17
C TYR A 140 10.64 1.98 -4.72
N ALA A 141 11.78 1.41 -4.33
CA ALA A 141 12.03 1.02 -2.94
C ALA A 141 12.00 2.23 -1.99
N LEU A 142 12.60 3.35 -2.42
CA LEU A 142 12.55 4.63 -1.70
C LEU A 142 11.09 5.06 -1.46
N ALA A 143 10.29 5.12 -2.52
CA ALA A 143 8.87 5.48 -2.41
C ALA A 143 8.09 4.51 -1.51
N LEU A 144 8.31 3.21 -1.69
CA LEU A 144 7.66 2.14 -0.93
C LEU A 144 7.96 2.24 0.57
N THR A 145 9.22 2.46 0.93
CA THR A 145 9.65 2.61 2.33
C THR A 145 9.04 3.85 2.96
N LEU A 146 9.07 5.01 2.29
CA LEU A 146 8.49 6.23 2.84
C LEU A 146 6.98 6.07 3.07
N ILE A 147 6.25 5.54 2.08
CA ILE A 147 4.80 5.33 2.16
C ILE A 147 4.43 4.35 3.28
N ALA A 148 5.17 3.25 3.43
CA ALA A 148 4.88 2.26 4.47
C ALA A 148 5.05 2.82 5.89
N HIS A 149 6.08 3.64 6.11
CA HIS A 149 6.40 4.22 7.41
C HIS A 149 5.64 5.52 7.73
N THR A 150 4.79 5.99 6.81
CA THR A 150 3.94 7.18 6.98
C THR A 150 2.45 6.84 6.86
N ASP A 151 2.08 5.56 6.76
CA ASP A 151 0.73 5.11 6.41
C ASP A 151 0.14 5.89 5.22
N SER A 152 0.95 6.03 4.18
CA SER A 152 0.63 6.79 2.95
C SER A 152 0.38 8.28 3.15
N GLU A 153 0.70 8.87 4.31
CA GLU A 153 0.55 10.30 4.60
C GLU A 153 1.81 11.08 4.17
N LEU A 154 1.81 11.52 2.91
CA LEU A 154 2.91 12.28 2.34
C LEU A 154 2.70 13.78 2.51
N ASP A 155 3.81 14.49 2.62
CA ASP A 155 3.91 15.93 2.44
C ASP A 155 5.26 16.26 1.78
N GLU A 156 5.36 17.44 1.17
CA GLU A 156 6.57 17.86 0.47
C GLU A 156 7.81 17.89 1.38
N PRO A 157 7.74 18.37 2.65
CA PRO A 157 8.86 18.28 3.59
C PRO A 157 9.37 16.86 3.85
N LYS A 158 8.47 15.90 4.11
CA LYS A 158 8.81 14.47 4.32
C LYS A 158 9.52 13.91 3.10
N ILE A 159 8.96 14.12 1.89
CA ILE A 159 9.57 13.65 0.64
C ILE A 159 10.97 14.25 0.48
N THR A 160 11.10 15.57 0.62
CA THR A 160 12.37 16.28 0.43
C THR A 160 13.44 15.80 1.39
N ARG A 161 13.12 15.72 2.69
CA ARG A 161 14.08 15.32 3.71
C ARG A 161 14.47 13.84 3.57
N PHE A 162 13.52 12.97 3.23
CA PHE A 162 13.80 11.55 3.01
C PHE A 162 14.72 11.34 1.80
N VAL A 163 14.46 12.02 0.68
CA VAL A 163 15.29 11.95 -0.53
C VAL A 163 16.68 12.52 -0.28
N LYS A 164 16.80 13.65 0.46
CA LYS A 164 18.11 14.21 0.85
C LYS A 164 18.91 13.23 1.72
N ALA A 165 18.28 12.66 2.75
CA ALA A 165 18.94 11.69 3.63
C ALA A 165 19.35 10.39 2.89
N PHE A 166 18.57 9.95 1.89
CA PHE A 166 18.97 8.85 1.02
C PHE A 166 20.23 9.19 0.22
N GLN A 167 20.27 10.38 -0.38
CA GLN A 167 21.37 10.86 -1.22
C GLN A 167 22.67 11.15 -0.46
N GLU A 168 22.62 11.31 0.87
CA GLU A 168 23.83 11.39 1.71
C GLU A 168 24.68 10.10 1.66
N VAL A 169 24.06 8.97 1.32
CA VAL A 169 24.77 7.68 1.22
C VAL A 169 25.03 7.31 -0.23
N VAL A 170 24.01 7.40 -1.09
CA VAL A 170 24.16 7.11 -2.53
C VAL A 170 23.42 8.16 -3.36
N PRO A 171 24.11 8.92 -4.22
CA PRO A 171 23.48 9.89 -5.12
C PRO A 171 22.40 9.26 -6.00
N LEU A 172 21.31 10.00 -6.23
CA LEU A 172 20.33 9.68 -7.25
C LEU A 172 20.70 10.39 -8.55
N THR A 173 20.53 9.68 -9.66
CA THR A 173 20.69 10.25 -11.00
C THR A 173 19.57 11.25 -11.31
N ILE A 174 19.78 12.10 -12.33
CA ILE A 174 18.77 13.03 -12.84
C ILE A 174 17.49 12.28 -13.21
N GLY A 175 17.59 11.20 -13.98
CA GLY A 175 16.45 10.36 -14.35
C GLY A 175 15.75 9.71 -13.15
N GLU A 176 16.48 9.35 -12.09
CA GLU A 176 15.87 8.82 -10.87
C GLU A 176 15.07 9.87 -10.10
N LEU A 177 15.57 11.10 -10.01
CA LEU A 177 14.85 12.20 -9.37
C LEU A 177 13.55 12.52 -10.11
N TRP A 178 13.59 12.52 -11.45
CA TRP A 178 12.38 12.68 -12.27
C TRP A 178 11.40 11.50 -12.19
N ALA A 179 11.88 10.30 -11.84
CA ALA A 179 11.03 9.13 -11.67
C ALA A 179 10.25 9.14 -10.34
N LEU A 180 10.73 9.84 -9.31
CA LEU A 180 10.14 9.84 -7.96
C LEU A 180 8.62 10.13 -7.93
N PRO A 181 8.08 11.18 -8.58
CA PRO A 181 6.64 11.44 -8.62
C PRO A 181 5.84 10.20 -9.03
N THR A 182 6.25 9.56 -10.12
CA THR A 182 5.61 8.38 -10.67
C THR A 182 5.76 7.17 -9.75
N MET A 183 6.92 7.01 -9.09
CA MET A 183 7.12 5.93 -8.12
C MET A 183 6.19 6.06 -6.91
N PHE A 184 6.01 7.28 -6.37
CA PHE A 184 5.05 7.50 -5.30
C PHE A 184 3.61 7.19 -5.74
N ARG A 185 3.18 7.66 -6.92
CA ARG A 185 1.87 7.34 -7.49
C ARG A 185 1.66 5.83 -7.62
N LEU A 186 2.64 5.10 -8.14
CA LEU A 186 2.58 3.65 -8.33
C LEU A 186 2.38 2.90 -7.01
N VAL A 187 3.12 3.27 -5.97
CA VAL A 187 3.00 2.64 -4.65
C VAL A 187 1.65 2.96 -4.01
N LEU A 188 1.17 4.21 -4.11
CA LEU A 188 -0.14 4.60 -3.59
C LEU A 188 -1.28 3.86 -4.30
N LEU A 189 -1.20 3.71 -5.63
CA LEU A 189 -2.15 2.91 -6.42
C LEU A 189 -2.13 1.43 -6.01
N GLU A 190 -0.94 0.83 -5.78
CA GLU A 190 -0.84 -0.53 -5.26
C GLU A 190 -1.52 -0.64 -3.89
N ASN A 191 -1.31 0.33 -2.99
CA ASN A 191 -1.92 0.28 -1.66
C ASN A 191 -3.45 0.40 -1.74
N LEU A 192 -3.96 1.34 -2.55
CA LEU A 192 -5.40 1.48 -2.82
C LEU A 192 -6.00 0.21 -3.41
N ARG A 193 -5.32 -0.46 -4.34
CA ARG A 193 -5.77 -1.76 -4.88
C ARG A 193 -5.93 -2.78 -3.77
N ARG A 194 -4.91 -2.94 -2.91
CA ARG A 194 -4.93 -3.91 -1.81
C ARG A 194 -6.05 -3.63 -0.82
N LEU A 195 -6.30 -2.36 -0.52
CA LEU A 195 -7.38 -1.91 0.34
C LEU A 195 -8.75 -2.16 -0.29
N ALA A 196 -8.92 -1.87 -1.58
CA ALA A 196 -10.14 -2.15 -2.33
C ALA A 196 -10.45 -3.65 -2.37
N GLU A 197 -9.46 -4.50 -2.63
CA GLU A 197 -9.64 -5.96 -2.59
C GLU A 197 -9.99 -6.48 -1.20
N GLN A 198 -9.42 -5.89 -0.13
CA GLN A 198 -9.83 -6.22 1.22
C GLN A 198 -11.29 -5.83 1.47
N MET A 199 -11.70 -4.65 1.02
CA MET A 199 -13.08 -4.19 1.15
C MET A 199 -14.06 -5.14 0.45
N LEU A 200 -13.78 -5.53 -0.79
CA LEU A 200 -14.60 -6.47 -1.55
C LEU A 200 -14.70 -7.84 -0.88
N ARG A 201 -13.57 -8.41 -0.43
CA ARG A 201 -13.58 -9.67 0.33
C ARG A 201 -14.42 -9.57 1.61
N ARG A 202 -14.39 -8.42 2.30
CA ARG A 202 -15.24 -8.21 3.48
C ARG A 202 -16.71 -8.22 3.10
N TRP A 203 -17.10 -7.63 1.97
CA TRP A 203 -18.49 -7.67 1.52
C TRP A 203 -18.96 -9.08 1.18
N GLU A 204 -18.15 -9.84 0.45
CA GLU A 204 -18.44 -11.24 0.14
C GLU A 204 -18.66 -12.06 1.42
N GLU A 205 -17.82 -11.85 2.44
CA GLU A 205 -17.93 -12.53 3.73
C GLU A 205 -19.17 -12.09 4.55
N ARG A 206 -19.59 -10.82 4.44
CA ARG A 206 -20.84 -10.34 5.06
C ARG A 206 -22.07 -10.95 4.38
N GLN A 207 -22.12 -10.97 3.06
CA GLN A 207 -23.19 -11.64 2.29
C GLN A 207 -23.21 -13.16 2.53
N ARG A 208 -22.04 -13.76 2.74
CA ARG A 208 -21.94 -15.17 3.15
C ARG A 208 -22.55 -15.39 4.55
N ALA A 209 -22.33 -14.46 5.49
CA ALA A 209 -22.93 -14.53 6.83
C ALA A 209 -24.45 -14.40 6.79
N GLU A 210 -24.99 -13.48 5.98
CA GLU A 210 -26.44 -13.30 5.79
C GLU A 210 -27.09 -14.55 5.21
N ARG A 211 -26.56 -15.08 4.10
CA ARG A 211 -27.09 -16.32 3.50
C ARG A 211 -27.01 -17.51 4.44
N TRP A 212 -25.93 -17.63 5.20
CA TRP A 212 -25.80 -18.69 6.19
C TRP A 212 -26.80 -18.51 7.34
N PHE A 213 -26.99 -17.28 7.81
CA PHE A 213 -27.94 -16.94 8.86
C PHE A 213 -29.38 -17.26 8.44
N GLU A 214 -29.80 -16.85 7.25
CA GLU A 214 -31.12 -17.15 6.70
C GLU A 214 -31.38 -18.65 6.59
N GLN A 215 -30.40 -19.42 6.07
CA GLN A 215 -30.48 -20.88 6.00
C GLN A 215 -30.57 -21.52 7.39
N ALA A 216 -29.81 -21.01 8.35
CA ALA A 216 -29.81 -21.48 9.73
C ALA A 216 -31.15 -21.21 10.44
N MET A 217 -31.72 -20.02 10.25
CA MET A 217 -33.01 -19.65 10.81
C MET A 217 -34.15 -20.47 10.17
N ALA A 218 -34.17 -20.61 8.85
CA ALA A 218 -35.16 -21.43 8.15
C ALA A 218 -35.08 -22.91 8.57
N ALA A 219 -33.88 -23.45 8.75
CA ALA A 219 -33.68 -24.79 9.28
C ALA A 219 -34.22 -24.92 10.72
N ALA A 220 -33.93 -23.94 11.58
CA ALA A 220 -34.40 -23.91 12.96
C ALA A 220 -35.94 -23.82 13.06
N GLU A 221 -36.58 -23.07 12.17
CA GLU A 221 -38.04 -22.98 12.09
C GLU A 221 -38.66 -24.30 11.58
N SER A 222 -38.09 -24.88 10.53
CA SER A 222 -38.59 -26.12 9.91
C SER A 222 -38.43 -27.37 10.79
N ALA A 223 -37.43 -27.39 11.67
CA ALA A 223 -37.16 -28.50 12.58
C ALA A 223 -38.19 -28.60 13.71
N GLY A 224 -39.03 -27.58 13.91
CA GLY A 224 -40.06 -27.56 14.94
C GLY A 224 -39.48 -27.35 16.35
N ILE A 225 -40.21 -26.60 17.18
CA ILE A 225 -39.95 -26.58 18.62
C ILE A 225 -40.52 -27.87 19.19
N ASP A 226 -39.71 -28.93 19.21
CA ASP A 226 -40.02 -30.11 20.00
C ASP A 226 -40.20 -29.63 21.45
N GLY A 227 -41.25 -30.09 22.14
CA GLY A 227 -41.65 -29.65 23.49
C GLY A 227 -40.60 -29.78 24.61
N SER A 228 -39.35 -30.10 24.28
CA SER A 228 -38.16 -30.06 25.13
C SER A 228 -37.27 -28.81 24.93
N GLY A 229 -37.62 -27.88 24.02
CA GLY A 229 -36.93 -26.60 23.84
C GLY A 229 -35.48 -26.69 23.34
N LYS A 230 -35.08 -27.84 22.79
CA LYS A 230 -33.72 -28.08 22.25
C LYS A 230 -33.82 -28.49 20.79
N LEU A 231 -33.58 -27.54 19.90
CA LEU A 231 -33.23 -27.83 18.51
C LEU A 231 -31.97 -28.71 18.46
N PRO A 232 -31.96 -29.82 17.69
CA PRO A 232 -30.74 -30.59 17.50
C PRO A 232 -29.72 -29.75 16.74
N GLU A 233 -28.66 -29.33 17.42
CA GLU A 233 -27.50 -28.60 16.84
C GLU A 233 -26.90 -29.31 15.61
N ALA A 234 -27.20 -30.61 15.42
CA ALA A 234 -26.79 -31.44 14.31
C ALA A 234 -27.43 -31.10 12.96
N GLN A 235 -28.54 -30.34 12.91
CA GLN A 235 -29.20 -29.97 11.65
C GLN A 235 -28.73 -28.63 11.07
N LEU A 236 -27.98 -27.84 11.84
CA LEU A 236 -27.43 -26.57 11.36
C LEU A 236 -26.18 -26.79 10.51
N ALA A 237 -26.11 -26.10 9.36
CA ALA A 237 -24.96 -26.16 8.46
C ALA A 237 -23.65 -25.83 9.24
N PRO A 238 -22.56 -26.57 9.00
CA PRO A 238 -21.31 -26.34 9.71
C PRO A 238 -20.72 -24.97 9.37
N LEU A 239 -20.31 -24.24 10.41
CA LEU A 239 -19.51 -23.02 10.29
C LEU A 239 -18.07 -23.42 9.96
N LYS A 240 -17.76 -23.52 8.66
CA LYS A 240 -16.38 -23.75 8.20
C LYS A 240 -15.62 -22.44 8.22
N GLU A 241 -14.67 -22.31 9.14
CA GLU A 241 -13.69 -21.21 9.25
C GLU A 241 -14.32 -19.82 9.07
N PRO A 242 -15.10 -19.33 10.06
CA PRO A 242 -15.73 -18.02 9.96
C PRO A 242 -14.66 -16.91 9.99
N SER A 243 -14.61 -16.08 8.95
CA SER A 243 -13.72 -14.92 8.91
C SER A 243 -14.18 -13.83 9.90
N GLY A 244 -13.28 -12.91 10.26
CA GLY A 244 -13.64 -11.76 11.11
C GLY A 244 -14.89 -11.00 10.63
N PRO A 245 -14.95 -10.56 9.36
CA PRO A 245 -16.13 -9.89 8.80
C PRO A 245 -17.41 -10.74 8.86
N PHE A 246 -17.30 -12.05 8.65
CA PHE A 246 -18.41 -12.99 8.76
C PHE A 246 -18.95 -13.01 10.20
N VAL A 247 -18.06 -13.15 11.20
CA VAL A 247 -18.44 -13.16 12.63
C VAL A 247 -19.10 -11.84 13.03
N VAL A 248 -18.51 -10.69 12.65
CA VAL A 248 -19.08 -9.38 12.97
C VAL A 248 -20.50 -9.24 12.41
N ARG A 249 -20.72 -9.63 11.15
CA ARG A 249 -22.06 -9.54 10.54
C ARG A 249 -23.03 -10.52 11.19
N LEU A 250 -22.60 -11.74 11.46
CA LEU A 250 -23.45 -12.73 12.10
C LEU A 250 -23.87 -12.29 13.51
N VAL A 251 -22.96 -11.73 14.31
CA VAL A 251 -23.28 -11.19 15.64
C VAL A 251 -24.28 -10.02 15.56
N GLN A 252 -24.18 -9.17 14.53
CA GLN A 252 -25.18 -8.11 14.29
C GLN A 252 -26.57 -8.71 14.02
N LEU A 253 -26.68 -9.67 13.11
CA LEU A 253 -27.95 -10.34 12.78
C LEU A 253 -28.56 -11.08 13.98
N LEU A 254 -27.73 -11.76 14.78
CA LEU A 254 -28.15 -12.42 16.01
C LEU A 254 -28.73 -11.43 17.02
N ARG A 255 -28.10 -10.25 17.16
CA ARG A 255 -28.58 -9.18 18.04
C ARG A 255 -29.92 -8.62 17.59
N ASP A 256 -30.10 -8.43 16.28
CA ASP A 256 -31.34 -7.89 15.70
C ASP A 256 -32.54 -8.85 15.88
N GLN A 257 -32.30 -10.16 15.90
CA GLN A 257 -33.32 -11.20 16.04
C GLN A 257 -33.57 -11.64 17.50
N GLY A 258 -32.64 -11.31 18.41
CA GLY A 258 -32.80 -11.54 19.84
C GLY A 258 -33.00 -13.03 20.22
N PRO A 259 -33.94 -13.36 21.13
CA PRO A 259 -34.09 -14.72 21.66
C PRO A 259 -34.42 -15.79 20.61
N ALA A 260 -35.05 -15.41 19.50
CA ALA A 260 -35.42 -16.34 18.43
C ALA A 260 -34.18 -16.99 17.77
N ALA A 261 -33.03 -16.32 17.81
CA ALA A 261 -31.79 -16.80 17.20
C ALA A 261 -30.87 -17.57 18.18
N ALA A 262 -31.33 -17.89 19.39
CA ALA A 262 -30.54 -18.62 20.40
C ALA A 262 -29.88 -19.94 19.92
N PRO A 263 -30.51 -20.76 19.04
CA PRO A 263 -29.87 -21.96 18.49
C PRO A 263 -28.65 -21.62 17.61
N VAL A 264 -28.79 -20.57 16.79
CA VAL A 264 -27.74 -20.09 15.89
C VAL A 264 -26.60 -19.44 16.69
N GLN A 265 -26.94 -18.70 17.75
CA GLN A 265 -25.97 -18.14 18.68
C GLN A 265 -25.11 -19.23 19.34
N ARG A 266 -25.73 -20.27 19.92
CA ARG A 266 -24.99 -21.40 20.53
C ARG A 266 -24.08 -22.10 19.52
N ARG A 267 -24.52 -22.22 18.26
CA ARG A 267 -23.71 -22.81 17.18
C ARG A 267 -22.48 -21.97 16.87
N LEU A 268 -22.61 -20.64 16.85
CA LEU A 268 -21.49 -19.72 16.67
C LEU A 268 -20.51 -19.82 17.85
N GLU A 269 -21.01 -19.76 19.07
CA GLU A 269 -20.18 -19.88 20.29
C GLU A 269 -19.40 -21.19 20.28
N ALA A 270 -20.05 -22.33 20.03
CA ALA A 270 -19.39 -23.63 19.93
C ALA A 270 -18.30 -23.68 18.84
N ALA A 271 -18.54 -23.05 17.69
CA ALA A 271 -17.56 -22.99 16.60
C ALA A 271 -16.34 -22.11 16.96
N LEU A 272 -16.56 -20.97 17.62
CA LEU A 272 -15.49 -20.08 18.07
C LEU A 272 -14.66 -20.70 19.20
N THR A 273 -15.31 -21.34 20.17
CA THR A 273 -14.63 -22.08 21.25
C THR A 273 -13.76 -23.21 20.69
N ALA A 274 -14.24 -23.95 19.67
CA ALA A 274 -13.45 -24.99 19.01
C ALA A 274 -12.19 -24.45 18.30
N LEU A 275 -12.21 -23.17 17.90
CA LEU A 275 -11.08 -22.46 17.29
C LEU A 275 -10.22 -21.73 18.33
N GLY A 276 -10.58 -21.76 19.62
CA GLY A 276 -9.91 -21.01 20.68
C GLY A 276 -10.01 -19.50 20.51
N GLN A 277 -11.11 -19.00 19.95
CA GLN A 277 -11.34 -17.58 19.71
C GLN A 277 -12.56 -17.07 20.50
N GLU A 278 -12.47 -15.83 20.96
CA GLU A 278 -13.58 -15.11 21.61
C GLU A 278 -14.24 -14.15 20.62
N SER A 279 -15.57 -14.04 20.66
CA SER A 279 -16.31 -13.17 19.74
C SER A 279 -15.91 -11.69 19.88
N ASP A 280 -15.75 -11.22 21.12
CA ASP A 280 -15.43 -9.82 21.41
C ASP A 280 -14.05 -9.41 20.91
N GLU A 281 -13.07 -10.32 21.00
CA GLU A 281 -11.73 -10.10 20.44
C GLU A 281 -11.77 -10.00 18.91
N ILE A 282 -12.55 -10.88 18.25
CA ILE A 282 -12.74 -10.83 16.80
C ILE A 282 -13.40 -9.50 16.38
N LEU A 283 -14.45 -9.08 17.08
CA LEU A 283 -15.17 -7.83 16.84
C LEU A 283 -14.23 -6.63 16.99
N SER A 284 -13.54 -6.53 18.12
CA SER A 284 -12.61 -5.43 18.39
C SER A 284 -11.50 -5.34 17.34
N ARG A 285 -10.87 -6.49 17.01
CA ARG A 285 -9.82 -6.57 15.99
C ARG A 285 -10.33 -6.16 14.61
N GLU A 286 -11.54 -6.58 14.22
CA GLU A 286 -12.12 -6.24 12.92
C GLU A 286 -12.46 -4.75 12.83
N HIS A 287 -13.10 -4.19 13.86
CA HIS A 287 -13.42 -2.76 13.91
C HIS A 287 -12.16 -1.88 13.89
N HIS A 288 -11.15 -2.25 14.67
CA HIS A 288 -9.86 -1.55 14.63
C HIS A 288 -9.23 -1.62 13.24
N ARG A 289 -9.18 -2.81 12.63
CA ARG A 289 -8.67 -2.99 11.26
C ARG A 289 -9.42 -2.13 10.25
N GLN A 290 -10.75 -2.03 10.37
CA GLN A 290 -11.57 -1.18 9.52
C GLN A 290 -11.23 0.30 9.68
N ALA A 291 -11.17 0.79 10.93
CA ALA A 291 -10.84 2.19 11.20
C ALA A 291 -9.45 2.57 10.65
N VAL A 292 -8.45 1.71 10.84
CA VAL A 292 -7.10 1.92 10.28
C VAL A 292 -7.14 1.91 8.75
N ASN A 293 -7.89 0.98 8.14
CA ASN A 293 -8.04 0.94 6.67
C ASN A 293 -8.67 2.20 6.10
N GLN A 294 -9.68 2.75 6.76
CA GLN A 294 -10.33 3.97 6.34
C GLN A 294 -9.36 5.17 6.34
N ILE A 295 -8.53 5.29 7.38
CA ILE A 295 -7.53 6.35 7.48
C ILE A 295 -6.52 6.25 6.34
N THR A 296 -5.98 5.07 6.07
CA THR A 296 -5.00 4.88 5.00
C THR A 296 -5.57 5.15 3.61
N VAL A 297 -6.82 4.76 3.36
CA VAL A 297 -7.54 5.10 2.12
C VAL A 297 -7.63 6.63 1.97
N GLY A 298 -7.99 7.32 3.05
CA GLY A 298 -7.93 8.78 3.17
C GLY A 298 -6.56 9.37 2.79
N ASN A 299 -5.52 8.91 3.46
CA ASN A 299 -4.13 9.35 3.25
C ASN A 299 -3.65 9.09 1.82
N CYS A 300 -3.99 7.94 1.23
CA CYS A 300 -3.63 7.64 -0.16
C CYS A 300 -4.18 8.68 -1.13
N VAL A 301 -5.46 9.03 -1.04
CA VAL A 301 -6.06 10.01 -1.96
C VAL A 301 -5.54 11.42 -1.71
N LEU A 302 -5.37 11.82 -0.44
CA LEU A 302 -4.79 13.12 -0.11
C LEU A 302 -3.36 13.23 -0.65
N SER A 303 -2.56 12.18 -0.50
CA SER A 303 -1.20 12.12 -1.05
C SER A 303 -1.19 12.11 -2.58
N LEU A 304 -2.13 11.42 -3.24
CA LEU A 304 -2.25 11.50 -4.70
C LEU A 304 -2.55 12.93 -5.16
N ARG A 305 -3.50 13.62 -4.51
CA ARG A 305 -3.79 15.04 -4.79
C ARG A 305 -2.57 15.94 -4.55
N LEU A 306 -1.85 15.71 -3.45
CA LEU A 306 -0.61 16.43 -3.16
C LEU A 306 0.41 16.24 -4.29
N LEU A 307 0.65 15.00 -4.74
CA LEU A 307 1.64 14.72 -5.78
C LEU A 307 1.31 15.39 -7.12
N SER A 308 0.02 15.58 -7.44
CA SER A 308 -0.40 16.36 -8.61
C SER A 308 -0.26 17.88 -8.42
N ALA A 309 -0.21 18.37 -7.16
CA ALA A 309 -0.10 19.79 -6.84
C ALA A 309 1.35 20.27 -6.60
N VAL A 310 2.28 19.36 -6.30
CA VAL A 310 3.70 19.69 -6.08
C VAL A 310 4.34 20.24 -7.36
N ASP A 311 5.07 21.35 -7.24
CA ASP A 311 5.96 21.83 -8.31
C ASP A 311 7.23 20.96 -8.35
N TRP A 312 7.20 19.96 -9.23
CA TRP A 312 8.31 19.03 -9.39
C TRP A 312 9.57 19.65 -9.98
N ASN A 313 9.47 20.78 -10.69
CA ASN A 313 10.65 21.53 -11.16
C ASN A 313 11.40 22.11 -9.96
N SER A 314 10.69 22.80 -9.08
CA SER A 314 11.25 23.36 -7.84
C SER A 314 11.73 22.28 -6.87
N PHE A 315 11.05 21.13 -6.80
CA PHE A 315 11.53 19.98 -6.05
C PHE A 315 12.86 19.44 -6.60
N PHE A 316 12.94 19.27 -7.92
CA PHE A 316 14.13 18.76 -8.60
C PHE A 316 15.33 19.67 -8.34
N GLU A 317 15.20 20.98 -8.55
CA GLU A 317 16.32 21.92 -8.36
C GLU A 317 16.86 21.92 -6.93
N ARG A 318 15.98 21.77 -5.92
CA ARG A 318 16.38 21.72 -4.50
C ARG A 318 16.99 20.39 -4.07
N SER A 319 16.78 19.33 -4.84
CA SER A 319 17.12 17.95 -4.47
C SER A 319 18.25 17.37 -5.33
N SER A 320 18.48 17.92 -6.52
CA SER A 320 19.50 17.44 -7.45
C SER A 320 20.90 17.85 -7.02
N LEU A 321 21.75 16.85 -6.81
CA LEU A 321 23.17 17.06 -6.51
C LEU A 321 23.92 17.58 -7.74
N VAL A 322 23.54 17.16 -8.96
CA VAL A 322 24.07 17.70 -10.22
C VAL A 322 23.73 19.18 -10.36
N GLU A 323 22.47 19.57 -10.10
CA GLU A 323 22.06 20.97 -10.14
C GLU A 323 22.86 21.83 -9.16
N LYS A 324 23.13 21.28 -7.96
CA LYS A 324 23.96 21.97 -6.96
C LYS A 324 25.37 22.26 -7.50
N ILE A 325 26.01 21.29 -8.16
CA ILE A 325 27.35 21.44 -8.76
C ILE A 325 27.31 22.47 -9.90
N LEU A 326 26.35 22.36 -10.82
CA LEU A 326 26.25 23.28 -11.96
C LEU A 326 26.01 24.73 -11.51
N ARG A 327 25.34 24.94 -10.37
CA ARG A 327 25.19 26.28 -9.77
C ARG A 327 26.47 26.86 -9.19
N GLU A 328 27.52 26.07 -9.02
CA GLU A 328 28.85 26.53 -8.64
C GLU A 328 29.68 27.00 -9.85
N ASP A 329 29.05 27.14 -11.03
CA ASP A 329 29.65 27.70 -12.25
C ASP A 329 30.52 28.94 -11.95
N PRO A 330 31.85 28.88 -12.21
CA PRO A 330 32.77 29.97 -11.92
C PRO A 330 32.43 31.27 -12.66
N ALA A 331 31.76 31.19 -13.82
CA ALA A 331 31.32 32.36 -14.56
C ALA A 331 30.04 32.99 -13.97
N GLY A 332 29.35 32.29 -13.06
CA GLY A 332 28.11 32.72 -12.44
C GLY A 332 26.94 32.83 -13.43
N VAL A 333 27.04 32.24 -14.62
CA VAL A 333 26.02 32.36 -15.67
C VAL A 333 24.90 31.36 -15.43
N TYR A 334 25.24 30.13 -15.04
CA TYR A 334 24.28 29.05 -14.83
C TYR A 334 23.17 29.37 -13.80
N PRO A 335 23.47 29.92 -12.60
CA PRO A 335 22.45 30.20 -11.58
C PRO A 335 21.37 31.21 -11.99
N HIS A 336 21.63 31.98 -13.05
CA HIS A 336 20.72 33.00 -13.58
C HIS A 336 19.93 32.54 -14.81
N GLN A 337 20.11 31.30 -15.25
CA GLN A 337 19.39 30.74 -16.39
C GLN A 337 17.95 30.34 -16.01
N ASP A 338 17.08 30.32 -17.01
CA ASP A 338 15.75 29.75 -16.85
C ASP A 338 15.79 28.22 -16.79
N PHE A 339 14.72 27.61 -16.27
CA PHE A 339 14.64 26.17 -16.08
C PHE A 339 14.89 25.39 -17.37
N ALA A 340 14.34 25.87 -18.49
CA ALA A 340 14.46 25.21 -19.80
C ALA A 340 15.90 25.19 -20.30
N THR A 341 16.66 26.24 -20.06
CA THR A 341 18.08 26.31 -20.41
C THR A 341 18.90 25.43 -19.49
N SER A 342 18.72 25.51 -18.18
CA SER A 342 19.39 24.63 -17.21
C SER A 342 19.12 23.14 -17.50
N ASP A 343 17.90 22.80 -17.93
CA ASP A 343 17.54 21.44 -18.32
C ASP A 343 18.35 20.91 -19.53
N ARG A 344 18.71 21.79 -20.48
CA ARG A 344 19.57 21.39 -21.61
C ARG A 344 20.97 21.00 -21.15
N TYR A 345 21.55 21.74 -20.21
CA TYR A 345 22.85 21.39 -19.63
C TYR A 345 22.77 20.05 -18.89
N ARG A 346 21.73 19.83 -18.09
CA ARG A 346 21.52 18.57 -17.38
C ARG A 346 21.37 17.37 -18.33
N LYS A 347 20.64 17.53 -19.44
CA LYS A 347 20.56 16.50 -20.49
C LYS A 347 21.90 16.19 -21.15
N VAL A 348 22.78 17.19 -21.31
CA VAL A 348 24.13 16.98 -21.81
C VAL A 348 24.96 16.18 -20.80
N VAL A 349 24.86 16.51 -19.50
CA VAL A 349 25.49 15.74 -18.41
C VAL A 349 25.04 14.28 -18.45
N GLU A 350 23.72 14.02 -18.51
CA GLU A 350 23.18 12.65 -18.61
C GLU A 350 23.72 11.89 -19.83
N SER A 351 23.79 12.56 -21.00
CA SER A 351 24.27 11.92 -22.23
C SER A 351 25.75 11.54 -22.13
N ILE A 352 26.59 12.47 -21.64
CA ILE A 352 28.03 12.24 -21.49
C ILE A 352 28.27 11.15 -20.43
N ALA A 353 27.59 11.20 -19.28
CA ALA A 353 27.72 10.20 -18.23
C ALA A 353 27.37 8.80 -18.75
N ARG A 354 26.26 8.67 -19.49
CA ARG A 354 25.81 7.41 -20.08
C ARG A 354 26.79 6.83 -21.09
N GLU A 355 27.37 7.67 -21.96
CA GLU A 355 28.32 7.23 -22.99
C GLU A 355 29.70 6.88 -22.41
N SER A 356 30.15 7.67 -21.43
CA SER A 356 31.44 7.47 -20.77
C SER A 356 31.43 6.39 -19.67
N LYS A 357 30.23 5.98 -19.22
CA LYS A 357 30.02 5.16 -18.02
C LYS A 357 30.55 5.81 -16.73
N ALA A 358 30.76 7.12 -16.75
CA ALA A 358 31.10 7.90 -15.56
C ALA A 358 29.83 8.25 -14.77
N ASP A 359 30.01 8.66 -13.51
CA ASP A 359 28.91 9.17 -12.69
C ASP A 359 28.52 10.59 -13.12
N GLU A 360 27.23 10.92 -13.05
CA GLU A 360 26.72 12.24 -13.45
C GLU A 360 27.35 13.38 -12.64
N LEU A 361 27.70 13.14 -11.37
CA LEU A 361 28.37 14.15 -10.53
C LEU A 361 29.83 14.38 -10.92
N THR A 362 30.44 13.43 -11.63
CA THR A 362 31.83 13.60 -12.12
C THR A 362 31.85 14.36 -13.45
N VAL A 363 30.76 14.27 -14.21
CA VAL A 363 30.61 14.95 -15.50
C VAL A 363 30.16 16.41 -15.31
N ALA A 364 29.27 16.65 -14.34
CA ALA A 364 28.88 17.97 -13.88
C ALA A 364 30.06 18.70 -13.26
#